data_AF-A0AAP0B9A2-F1
#
_entry.id   AF-A0AAP0B9A2-F1
#
_cell.length_a   1.000
_cell.length_b   1.000
_cell.length_c   1.000
_cell.angle_alpha   90.00
_cell.angle_beta   90.00
_cell.angle_gamma   90.00
#
_symmetry.space_group_name_H-M   'P 1'
#
loop_
_entity.id
_entity.type
_entity.pdbx_description
1 polymer ?
#
loop_
_entity_poly.entity_id
_entity_poly.type
_entity_poly.pdbx_seq_one_letter_code
_entity_poly.pdbx_strand_id
1 'polypeptide(L)' 'MIHRAILGSVERMLAILLEHYRGKWPFWLSPRQSIVCPVSEKSQLYASQDHYVFWKLMDAERSSMHEAFGGGGAMVK' A
#
# COMPACT_ATOMS: atom_id res chain seq x y z
N MET A 1 -13.34 -34.51 -3.76
CA MET A 1 -12.78 -33.37 -3.01
C MET A 1 -11.85 -32.59 -3.93
N ILE A 2 -12.05 -31.28 -4.08
CA ILE A 2 -11.21 -30.42 -4.93
C ILE A 2 -10.31 -29.58 -4.01
N HIS A 3 -9.01 -29.83 -4.04
CA HIS A 3 -8.04 -28.92 -3.43
C HIS A 3 -7.83 -27.73 -4.36
N ARG A 4 -8.10 -26.51 -3.89
CA ARG A 4 -7.86 -25.26 -4.64
C ARG A 4 -6.90 -24.36 -3.87
N ALA A 5 -5.77 -24.03 -4.50
CA ALA A 5 -4.92 -22.93 -4.10
C ALA A 5 -4.50 -22.23 -5.39
N ILE A 6 -4.97 -21.00 -5.59
CA ILE A 6 -4.75 -20.25 -6.84
C ILE A 6 -3.33 -19.67 -6.86
N LEU A 7 -2.82 -19.27 -5.71
CA LEU A 7 -1.52 -18.61 -5.55
C LEU A 7 -0.50 -19.44 -4.74
N GLY A 8 -0.93 -20.53 -4.11
CA GLY A 8 -0.07 -21.31 -3.21
C GLY A 8 0.24 -20.56 -1.91
N SER A 9 1.50 -20.61 -1.44
CA SER A 9 1.98 -19.86 -0.28
C SER A 9 2.34 -18.41 -0.64
N VAL A 10 2.12 -17.48 0.30
CA VAL A 10 2.43 -16.06 0.12
C VAL A 10 3.93 -15.86 -0.09
N GLU A 11 4.78 -16.60 0.61
CA GLU A 11 6.23 -16.48 0.47
C GLU A 11 6.70 -16.88 -0.93
N ARG A 12 6.15 -17.97 -1.50
CA ARG A 12 6.49 -18.41 -2.85
C ARG A 12 5.98 -17.44 -3.92
N MET A 13 4.77 -16.92 -3.74
CA MET A 13 4.24 -15.87 -4.63
C MET A 13 5.14 -14.62 -4.60
N LEU A 14 5.56 -14.18 -3.42
CA LEU A 14 6.45 -13.01 -3.27
C LEU A 14 7.80 -13.23 -3.95
N ALA A 15 8.40 -14.42 -3.80
CA ALA A 15 9.65 -14.77 -4.47
C ALA A 15 9.53 -14.68 -6.01
N ILE A 16 8.46 -15.24 -6.58
CA ILE A 16 8.20 -15.17 -8.03
C ILE A 16 7.99 -13.72 -8.49
N LEU A 17 7.23 -12.93 -7.74
CA LEU A 17 7.02 -11.51 -8.07
C LEU A 17 8.34 -10.73 -8.00
N LEU A 18 9.20 -11.02 -7.01
CA LEU A 18 10.48 -10.36 -6.85
C LEU A 18 11.43 -10.63 -8.04
N GLU A 19 11.48 -11.88 -8.50
CA GLU A 19 12.21 -12.28 -9.71
C GLU A 19 11.62 -11.65 -10.99
N HIS A 20 10.28 -11.63 -11.11
CA HIS A 20 9.58 -11.10 -12.27
C HIS A 20 9.75 -9.59 -12.43
N TYR A 21 9.57 -8.84 -11.35
CA TYR A 21 9.63 -7.38 -11.35
C TYR A 21 11.06 -6.83 -11.26
N ARG A 22 12.05 -7.67 -10.93
CA ARG A 22 13.47 -7.26 -10.77
C ARG A 22 13.61 -6.01 -9.89
N GLY A 23 12.80 -5.94 -8.82
CA GLY A 23 12.75 -4.81 -7.89
C GLY A 23 11.88 -3.61 -8.31
N LYS A 24 11.30 -3.58 -9.51
CA LYS A 24 10.32 -2.56 -9.94
C LYS A 24 8.90 -2.99 -9.61
N TRP A 25 8.56 -2.87 -8.33
CA TRP A 25 7.24 -3.25 -7.84
C TRP A 25 6.12 -2.42 -8.47
N PRO A 26 4.94 -3.03 -8.72
CA PRO A 26 3.76 -2.27 -9.09
C PRO A 26 3.35 -1.34 -7.94
N PHE A 27 2.72 -0.21 -8.27
CA PHE A 27 2.41 0.87 -7.32
C PHE A 27 1.66 0.42 -6.06
N TRP A 28 0.77 -0.56 -6.18
CA TRP A 28 -0.02 -1.11 -5.08
C TRP A 28 0.77 -2.06 -4.15
N LEU A 29 1.91 -2.59 -4.62
CA LEU A 29 2.75 -3.53 -3.85
C LEU A 29 4.07 -2.89 -3.38
N SER A 30 4.44 -1.74 -3.96
CA SER A 30 5.70 -1.07 -3.63
C SER A 30 5.70 -0.60 -2.16
N PRO A 31 6.71 -0.96 -1.35
CA PRO A 31 6.84 -0.45 0.03
C PRO A 31 7.16 1.05 0.06
N ARG A 32 7.63 1.63 -1.05
CA ARG A 32 7.87 3.06 -1.23
C ARG A 32 7.05 3.54 -2.41
N GLN A 33 5.83 4.01 -2.14
CA GLN A 33 4.88 4.37 -3.20
C GLN A 33 5.20 5.71 -3.87
N SER A 34 5.66 6.72 -3.11
CA SER A 34 6.07 8.02 -3.65
C SER A 34 7.20 8.65 -2.83
N ILE A 35 8.02 9.48 -3.47
CA ILE A 35 9.05 10.31 -2.83
C ILE A 35 8.92 11.71 -3.42
N VAL A 36 8.75 12.72 -2.58
CA VAL A 36 8.69 14.12 -3.00
C VAL A 36 10.06 14.75 -2.76
N CYS A 37 10.70 15.26 -3.82
CA CYS A 37 12.01 15.90 -3.76
C CYS A 37 11.90 17.38 -4.13
N PRO A 38 11.93 18.31 -3.16
CA PRO A 38 11.91 19.74 -3.46
C PRO A 38 13.25 20.20 -4.05
N VAL A 39 13.21 20.96 -5.14
CA VAL A 39 14.41 21.46 -5.84
C VAL A 39 14.96 22.74 -5.18
N SER A 40 14.14 23.46 -4.42
CA SER A 40 14.50 24.71 -3.73
C SER A 40 13.87 24.78 -2.34
N GLU A 41 14.49 25.51 -1.41
CA GLU A 41 13.93 25.78 -0.08
C GLU A 41 12.54 26.42 -0.13
N LYS A 42 12.28 27.27 -1.13
CA LYS A 42 10.95 27.87 -1.34
C LYS A 42 9.86 26.84 -1.66
N SER A 43 10.25 25.70 -2.23
CA SER A 43 9.34 24.59 -2.55
C SER A 43 9.21 23.56 -1.42
N GLN A 44 9.99 23.67 -0.34
CA GLN A 44 9.95 22.71 0.76
C GLN A 44 8.60 22.71 1.50
N LEU A 45 8.00 23.89 1.70
CA LEU A 45 6.68 24.03 2.32
C LEU A 45 5.57 23.36 1.49
N TYR A 46 5.66 23.45 0.17
CA TYR A 46 4.70 22.79 -0.73
C TYR A 46 4.94 21.28 -0.76
N ALA A 47 6.21 20.85 -0.82
CA ALA A 47 6.56 19.43 -0.80
C ALA A 47 6.14 18.71 0.49
N SER A 48 6.24 19.38 1.65
CA SER A 48 5.79 18.80 2.92
C SER A 48 4.26 18.69 3.00
N GLN A 49 3.54 19.66 2.44
CA GLN A 49 2.09 19.62 2.34
C GLN A 49 1.62 18.50 1.40
N ASP A 50 2.22 18.36 0.22
CA ASP A 50 1.88 17.29 -0.74
C ASP A 50 2.16 15.90 -0.16
N HIS A 51 3.28 15.73 0.55
CA HIS A 51 3.58 14.49 1.25
C HIS A 51 2.51 14.16 2.28
N TYR A 52 2.12 15.13 3.10
CA TYR A 52 1.07 14.96 4.10
C TYR A 52 -0.29 14.62 3.48
N VAL A 53 -0.68 15.29 2.39
CA VAL A 53 -1.94 15.03 1.69
C VAL A 53 -1.96 13.63 1.08
N PHE A 54 -0.88 13.21 0.43
CA PHE A 54 -0.77 11.86 -0.15
C PHE A 54 -0.96 10.77 0.92
N TRP A 55 -0.24 10.88 2.04
CA TRP A 55 -0.39 9.92 3.15
C TRP A 55 -1.79 9.95 3.77
N LYS A 56 -2.36 11.14 3.96
CA LYS A 56 -3.70 11.29 4.54
C LYS A 56 -4.79 10.68 3.66
N LEU A 57 -4.67 10.82 2.34
CA LEU A 57 -5.59 10.19 1.39
C LEU A 57 -5.46 8.66 1.41
N MET A 58 -4.23 8.13 1.43
CA MET A 58 -3.99 6.69 1.54
C MET A 58 -4.52 6.11 2.85
N ASP A 59 -4.40 6.83 3.97
CA ASP A 59 -4.95 6.41 5.27
C ASP A 59 -6.48 6.51 5.30
N ALA A 60 -7.07 7.55 4.70
CA ALA A 60 -8.51 7.68 4.60
C ALA A 60 -9.15 6.55 3.77
N GLU A 61 -8.53 6.18 2.65
CA GLU A 61 -8.97 5.00 1.87
C GLU A 61 -8.84 3.71 2.69
N ARG A 62 -7.74 3.54 3.43
CA ARG A 62 -7.54 2.39 4.33
C ARG A 62 -8.60 2.31 5.43
N SER A 63 -8.94 3.44 6.06
CA SER A 63 -10.00 3.51 7.07
C SER A 63 -11.38 3.22 6.49
N SER A 64 -11.68 3.74 5.29
CA SER A 64 -12.94 3.45 4.59
C SER A 64 -13.06 1.98 4.20
N MET A 65 -11.96 1.33 3.82
CA MET A 65 -11.90 -0.11 3.62
C MET A 65 -12.12 -0.87 4.92
N HIS A 66 -11.49 -0.48 6.02
CA HIS A 66 -11.74 -1.08 7.33
C HIS A 66 -13.20 -0.98 7.76
N GLU A 67 -13.89 0.10 7.42
CA GLU A 67 -15.32 0.27 7.69
C GLU A 67 -16.18 -0.57 6.74
N ALA A 68 -15.86 -0.60 5.44
CA ALA A 68 -16.56 -1.39 4.43
C ALA A 68 -16.41 -2.92 4.63
N PHE A 69 -15.25 -3.37 5.14
CA PHE A 69 -15.00 -4.76 5.50
C PHE A 69 -15.30 -5.06 6.98
N GLY A 70 -15.56 -4.04 7.80
CA GLY A 70 -15.76 -4.12 9.26
C GLY A 70 -17.21 -4.27 9.71
N GLY A 71 -18.17 -4.36 8.80
CA GLY A 71 -19.59 -4.60 9.08
C GLY A 71 -19.95 -6.01 9.59
N GLY A 72 -19.00 -6.73 10.19
CA GLY A 72 -19.15 -8.12 10.65
C GLY A 72 -18.17 -8.47 11.75
N GLY A 73 -18.19 -7.72 12.86
CA GLY A 73 -17.28 -7.99 13.97
C GLY A 73 -17.57 -7.14 15.19
N ALA A 74 -18.75 -7.33 15.79
CA ALA A 74 -18.98 -6.87 17.15
C ALA A 74 -17.98 -7.55 18.10
N MET A 75 -17.46 -6.74 19.04
CA MET A 75 -17.08 -7.15 20.39
C MET A 75 -15.81 -8.00 20.56
N VAL A 76 -14.68 -7.33 20.78
CA VAL A 76 -13.77 -7.67 21.90
C VAL A 76 -13.31 -6.35 22.52
N LYS A 77 -13.69 -6.16 23.78
CA LYS A 77 -13.17 -5.13 24.69
C LYS A 77 -11.74 -5.46 25.09
#